data_AF-A0A6J4MQU4-F1
#
_entry.id   AF-A0A6J4MQU4-F1
#
_cell.length_a   1.000
_cell.length_b   1.000
_cell.length_c   1.000
_cell.angle_alpha   90.00
_cell.angle_beta   90.00
_cell.angle_gamma   90.00
#
_symmetry.space_group_name_H-M   'P 1'
#
loop_
_entity.id
_entity.type
_entity.pdbx_description
1 polymer ?
#
loop_
_entity_poly.entity_id
_entity_poly.type
_entity_poly.pdbx_seq_one_letter_code
_entity_poly.pdbx_strand_id
1 'polypeptide(L)' 'DVFQDLFGVEPSELNDFAIACCQEQIEGVYGDRSLEQLRFEREVGIGPISNIDL' A
#
# COMPACT_ATOMS: atom_id res chain seq x y z
N ASP A 1 -2.13 -19.08 4.79
CA ASP A 1 -1.03 -19.52 5.67
C ASP A 1 0.36 -19.13 5.18
N VAL A 2 0.66 -19.10 3.87
CA VAL A 2 2.00 -18.67 3.37
C VAL A 2 2.47 -17.30 3.90
N PHE A 3 1.63 -16.27 3.94
CA PHE A 3 2.03 -14.95 4.44
C PHE A 3 2.26 -14.93 5.95
N GLN A 4 1.47 -15.69 6.71
CA GLN A 4 1.69 -15.88 8.14
C GLN A 4 3.02 -16.61 8.39
N ASP A 5 3.29 -17.68 7.65
CA ASP A 5 4.47 -18.52 7.85
C ASP A 5 5.78 -17.80 7.52
N LEU A 6 5.76 -16.93 6.50
CA LEU A 6 6.95 -16.24 6.01
C LEU A 6 7.15 -14.87 6.66
N PHE A 7 6.07 -14.16 6.95
CA PHE A 7 6.13 -12.75 7.34
C PHE A 7 5.42 -12.46 8.67
N GLY A 8 4.75 -13.44 9.29
CA GLY A 8 3.98 -13.24 10.52
C GLY A 8 2.75 -12.34 10.33
N VAL A 9 2.25 -12.24 9.09
CA VAL A 9 1.12 -11.37 8.73
C VAL A 9 -0.19 -12.14 8.84
N GLU A 10 -1.04 -11.70 9.76
CA GLU A 10 -2.35 -12.32 9.96
C GLU A 10 -3.24 -12.11 8.73
N PRO A 11 -4.21 -13.01 8.44
CA PRO A 11 -5.10 -12.86 7.30
C PRO A 11 -5.86 -11.53 7.28
N SER A 12 -6.17 -10.97 8.45
CA SER A 12 -6.82 -9.65 8.61
C SER A 12 -5.91 -8.47 8.25
N GLU A 13 -4.59 -8.65 8.32
CA GLU A 13 -3.58 -7.62 8.06
C GLU A 13 -3.03 -7.69 6.63
N LEU A 14 -3.45 -8.69 5.86
CA LEU A 14 -2.89 -9.01 4.54
C LEU A 14 -3.08 -7.87 3.52
N ASN A 15 -4.18 -7.12 3.61
CA ASN A 15 -4.40 -5.96 2.75
C ASN A 15 -3.41 -4.83 3.06
N ASP A 16 -3.22 -4.51 4.35
CA ASP A 16 -2.30 -3.44 4.77
C ASP A 16 -0.86 -3.80 4.41
N PHE A 17 -0.48 -5.06 4.62
CA PHE A 17 0.82 -5.58 4.19
C PHE A 17 1.01 -5.48 2.67
N ALA A 18 0.02 -5.88 1.88
CA ALA A 18 0.09 -5.81 0.42
C ALA A 18 0.19 -4.36 -0.08
N ILE A 19 -0.53 -3.43 0.55
CA ILE A 19 -0.44 -2.01 0.23
C ILE A 19 0.97 -1.50 0.51
N ALA A 20 1.54 -1.77 1.70
CA ALA A 20 2.89 -1.34 2.05
C ALA A 20 3.95 -1.88 1.07
N CYS A 21 3.88 -3.18 0.74
CA CYS A 21 4.77 -3.81 -0.23
C CYS A 21 4.72 -3.12 -1.61
N CYS A 22 3.52 -2.76 -2.07
CA CYS A 22 3.35 -2.02 -3.33
C CYS A 22 3.92 -0.59 -3.25
N GLN A 23 3.76 0.11 -2.13
CA GLN A 23 4.34 1.45 -1.95
C GLN A 23 5.87 1.39 -2.01
N GLU A 24 6.49 0.45 -1.28
CA GLU A 24 7.95 0.25 -1.31
C GLU A 24 8.45 -0.07 -2.73
N GLN A 25 7.72 -0.90 -3.47
CA GLN A 25 8.07 -1.23 -4.85
C GLN A 25 7.93 -0.04 -5.80
N ILE A 26 6.88 0.76 -5.66
CA ILE A 26 6.67 1.97 -6.47
C ILE A 26 7.77 3.00 -6.15
N GLU A 27 8.08 3.22 -4.88
CA GLU A 27 9.17 4.10 -4.46
C GLU A 27 10.52 3.62 -5.01
N GLY A 28 10.81 2.31 -4.93
CA GLY A 28 12.06 1.74 -5.46
C GLY A 28 12.24 1.92 -6.97
N VAL A 29 11.14 1.98 -7.74
CA VAL A 29 11.16 2.12 -9.20
C VAL A 29 11.07 3.59 -9.64
N TYR A 30 10.23 4.40 -8.99
CA TYR A 30 9.84 5.74 -9.44
C TYR A 30 10.24 6.87 -8.46
N GLY A 31 10.64 6.55 -7.22
CA GLY A 31 10.99 7.50 -6.16
C GLY A 31 9.82 7.93 -5.24
N ASP A 32 10.15 8.51 -4.08
CA ASP A 32 9.20 8.78 -2.97
C ASP A 32 8.05 9.75 -3.30
N ARG A 33 8.23 10.61 -4.33
CA ARG A 33 7.23 11.62 -4.76
C ARG A 33 6.74 11.41 -6.18
N SER A 34 6.68 10.16 -6.60
CA SER A 34 6.24 9.81 -7.95
C SER A 34 4.74 10.05 -8.15
N LEU A 35 4.34 10.30 -9.40
CA LEU A 35 2.92 10.38 -9.75
C LEU A 35 2.25 9.01 -9.61
N GLU A 36 3.03 7.95 -9.75
CA GLU A 36 2.66 6.55 -9.57
C GLU A 36 2.23 6.28 -8.14
N GLN A 37 3.00 6.76 -7.15
CA GLN A 37 2.66 6.67 -5.73
C GLN A 37 1.32 7.38 -5.45
N LEU A 38 1.16 8.62 -5.91
CA LEU A 38 -0.07 9.40 -5.73
C LEU A 38 -1.29 8.74 -6.38
N ARG A 39 -1.11 8.13 -7.56
CA ARG A 39 -2.19 7.39 -8.25
C ARG A 39 -2.56 6.15 -7.47
N PHE A 40 -1.57 5.36 -7.04
CA PHE A 40 -1.81 4.14 -6.25
C PHE A 40 -2.57 4.46 -4.97
N GLU A 41 -2.09 5.43 -4.17
CA GLU A 41 -2.71 5.84 -2.91
C GLU A 41 -4.17 6.30 -3.08
N ARG A 42 -4.50 6.93 -4.21
CA ARG A 42 -5.88 7.29 -4.55
C ARG A 42 -6.73 6.05 -4.82
N GLU A 43 -6.26 5.12 -5.65
CA GLU A 43 -7.03 3.92 -6.02
C GLU A 43 -7.26 2.98 -4.83
N VAL A 44 -6.33 2.95 -3.87
CA VAL A 44 -6.48 2.17 -2.63
C VAL A 44 -7.06 2.97 -1.45
N GLY A 45 -7.44 4.24 -1.67
CA GLY A 45 -8.21 5.04 -0.72
C GLY A 45 -7.45 5.57 0.51
N ILE A 46 -6.12 5.66 0.46
CA ILE A 46 -5.25 6.11 1.57
C ILE A 46 -4.61 7.48 1.33
N GLY A 47 -4.75 8.04 0.12
CA GLY A 47 -4.19 9.34 -0.23
C GLY A 47 -4.88 10.51 0.47
N PRO A 48 -4.25 11.70 0.51
CA PRO A 48 -4.77 12.87 1.25
C PRO A 48 -6.15 13.38 0.79
N ILE A 49 -6.65 12.92 -0.36
CA ILE A 49 -7.96 13.31 -0.92
C ILE A 49 -9.08 12.37 -0.44
N SER A 50 -8.80 11.15 0.02
CA SER A 50 -9.84 10.18 0.43
C SER A 50 -10.50 10.48 1.79
N ASN A 51 -9.93 11.40 2.59
CA ASN A 51 -10.49 11.80 3.89
C ASN A 51 -11.57 12.90 3.82
N ILE A 52 -12.05 13.28 2.63
CA ILE A 52 -13.10 14.31 2.46
C ILE A 52 -14.50 13.70 2.25
N ASP A 53 -14.62 12.37 2.10
CA ASP A 53 -15.90 11.67 1.84
C ASP A 53 -16.35 10.71 2.98
N LEU A 54 -16.05 11.03 4.26
CA LEU A 54 -16.67 10.37 5.43
C LEU A 54 -17.44 11.35 6.32
#